data_AF-A0A328AHG7-F1
#
_entry.id   AF-A0A328AHG7-F1
#
_cell.length_a   1.000
_cell.length_b   1.000
_cell.length_c   1.000
_cell.angle_alpha   90.00
_cell.angle_beta   90.00
_cell.angle_gamma   90.00
#
_symmetry.space_group_name_H-M   'P 1'
#
loop_
_entity.id
_entity.type
_entity.pdbx_description
1 polymer ?
#
loop_
_entity_poly.entity_id
_entity_poly.type
_entity_poly.pdbx_seq_one_letter_code
_entity_poly.pdbx_strand_id
1 'polypeptide(L)'
;MPYSVPPYLYGDSDQPLAGHVHAADEILDSSVAAFSLSGPAALPIPVGDAPALLGHATGGDDTLTASSIDAAEAVGDALALHGRARGGDDHVTVAARGHAEAYGDALALDGFAHGGDDLVSATSRFGSFAYGDGQTLTDHARGGNDTVSGGADLTATLYGDGETLSGQARGGDDFVRTDSSFTFGSGDVLFGDGRLLTDRARGGDDTLSGAAGPTAKATLYGDAETLAGHAHGGDDVLIGGPGSDTMYGDAAVVEPGAHTGADRFVFAPGGGHDQIMDFQPGQDRIELDGFGLHSLGQLAPLMHDTAAGVVLALDAQDEILLHGLHANQLSAGDFLFG
;
A
#
# COMPACT_ATOMS: atom_id res chain seq x y z
N MET A 1 9.90 11.27 33.28
CA MET A 1 9.65 9.84 33.48
C MET A 1 10.20 9.14 32.27
N PRO A 2 10.98 8.04 32.38
CA PRO A 2 11.32 7.27 31.19
C PRO A 2 10.02 6.77 30.57
N TYR A 3 9.84 6.96 29.27
CA TYR A 3 8.73 6.35 28.53
C TYR A 3 8.85 4.83 28.71
N SER A 4 7.87 4.21 29.37
CA SER A 4 7.79 2.76 29.42
C SER A 4 7.37 2.27 28.04
N VAL A 5 8.12 1.34 27.47
CA VAL A 5 7.69 0.61 26.27
C VAL A 5 6.32 -0.01 26.55
N PRO A 6 5.30 0.20 25.69
CA PRO A 6 4.00 -0.43 25.88
C PRO A 6 4.13 -1.96 25.94
N PRO A 7 3.40 -2.64 26.82
CA PRO A 7 3.37 -4.10 26.82
C PRO A 7 2.55 -4.63 25.63
N TYR A 8 2.78 -5.87 25.23
CA TYR A 8 1.91 -6.56 24.28
C TYR A 8 0.71 -7.22 24.98
N LEU A 9 -0.43 -7.26 24.31
CA LEU A 9 -1.62 -8.03 24.67
C LEU A 9 -1.81 -9.11 23.60
N TYR A 10 -1.38 -10.33 23.91
CA TYR A 10 -1.58 -11.52 23.07
C TYR A 10 -2.96 -12.13 23.33
N GLY A 11 -3.71 -12.49 22.29
CA GLY A 11 -5.02 -13.13 22.41
C GLY A 11 -4.94 -14.56 22.91
N ASP A 12 -3.98 -15.34 22.40
CA ASP A 12 -3.85 -16.75 22.72
C ASP A 12 -2.75 -17.07 23.75
N SER A 13 -1.51 -16.64 23.49
CA SER A 13 -0.34 -17.13 24.21
C SER A 13 0.76 -16.08 24.37
N ASP A 14 1.30 -15.93 25.59
CA ASP A 14 2.50 -15.11 25.84
C ASP A 14 3.82 -15.82 25.45
N GLN A 15 3.72 -17.03 24.90
CA GLN A 15 4.83 -17.83 24.35
C GLN A 15 4.59 -18.13 22.85
N PRO A 16 5.65 -18.39 22.06
CA PRO A 16 5.51 -18.79 20.67
C PRO A 16 4.63 -20.03 20.47
N LEU A 17 3.80 -20.00 19.43
CA LEU A 17 3.07 -21.17 18.94
C LEU A 17 3.90 -21.90 17.88
N ALA A 18 3.88 -23.23 17.92
CA ALA A 18 4.73 -24.04 17.06
C ALA A 18 4.08 -25.37 16.69
N GLY A 19 4.61 -26.03 15.66
CA GLY A 19 4.13 -27.33 15.23
C GLY A 19 2.96 -27.17 14.28
N HIS A 20 1.82 -27.82 14.55
CA HIS A 20 0.57 -27.73 13.76
C HIS A 20 -0.56 -27.14 14.60
N VAL A 21 -0.22 -26.17 15.46
CA VAL A 21 -1.21 -25.48 16.29
C VAL A 21 -1.96 -24.50 15.40
N HIS A 22 -3.27 -24.43 15.63
CA HIS A 22 -4.14 -23.41 15.06
C HIS A 22 -4.56 -22.52 16.24
N ALA A 23 -4.24 -21.24 16.13
CA ALA A 23 -4.72 -20.23 17.05
C ALA A 23 -6.22 -19.99 16.87
N ALA A 24 -6.83 -19.21 17.75
CA ALA A 24 -8.25 -18.92 17.72
C ALA A 24 -8.53 -17.49 17.25
N ASP A 25 -9.72 -17.28 16.69
CA ASP A 25 -10.17 -15.95 16.30
C ASP A 25 -10.50 -15.09 17.55
N GLU A 26 -9.86 -13.95 17.66
CA GLU A 26 -9.98 -13.00 18.75
C GLU A 26 -10.61 -11.66 18.37
N ILE A 27 -11.11 -10.97 19.41
CA ILE A 27 -11.47 -9.56 19.32
C ILE A 27 -10.69 -8.82 20.40
N LEU A 28 -9.66 -8.08 20.00
CA LEU A 28 -8.80 -7.30 20.89
C LEU A 28 -9.05 -5.80 20.70
N ASP A 29 -9.36 -5.11 21.80
CA ASP A 29 -9.60 -3.67 21.80
C ASP A 29 -8.74 -2.97 22.85
N SER A 30 -7.71 -2.25 22.39
CA SER A 30 -6.84 -1.41 23.21
C SER A 30 -7.20 0.08 23.14
N SER A 31 -8.41 0.42 22.70
CA SER A 31 -8.86 1.80 22.54
C SER A 31 -9.05 2.55 23.85
N VAL A 32 -8.79 3.86 23.81
CA VAL A 32 -9.22 4.77 24.87
C VAL A 32 -10.59 5.34 24.56
N ALA A 33 -11.58 5.01 25.39
CA ALA A 33 -12.81 5.77 25.49
C ALA A 33 -12.49 7.16 26.08
N ALA A 34 -12.08 8.11 25.23
CA ALA A 34 -12.05 9.55 25.42
C ALA A 34 -11.74 10.09 26.85
N PHE A 35 -10.60 10.78 27.00
CA PHE A 35 -10.23 11.71 28.10
C PHE A 35 -9.78 11.14 29.46
N SER A 36 -8.63 10.47 29.51
CA SER A 36 -7.79 10.50 30.72
C SER A 36 -6.63 11.46 30.54
N LEU A 37 -6.67 12.60 31.23
CA LEU A 37 -5.59 13.60 31.30
C LEU A 37 -4.49 13.23 32.33
N SER A 38 -4.52 12.01 32.89
CA SER A 38 -3.57 11.57 33.92
C SER A 38 -2.50 10.63 33.35
N GLY A 39 -1.57 11.17 32.56
CA GLY A 39 -0.27 10.56 32.22
C GLY A 39 -0.31 9.33 31.29
N PRO A 40 0.76 9.05 30.52
CA PRO A 40 0.77 7.98 29.53
C PRO A 40 1.11 6.67 30.24
N ALA A 41 0.12 5.91 30.67
CA ALA A 41 0.31 4.47 30.57
C ALA A 41 0.22 4.17 29.08
N ALA A 42 1.35 3.77 28.48
CA ALA A 42 1.34 3.32 27.10
C ALA A 42 0.33 2.16 27.00
N LEU A 43 -0.67 2.30 26.13
CA LEU A 43 -1.70 1.28 25.94
C LEU A 43 -1.03 0.03 25.40
N PRO A 44 -1.52 -1.16 25.77
CA PRO A 44 -0.94 -2.38 25.24
C PRO A 44 -1.13 -2.43 23.73
N ILE A 45 -0.14 -2.99 23.04
CA ILE A 45 -0.22 -3.29 21.61
C ILE A 45 -0.96 -4.64 21.48
N PRO A 46 -2.16 -4.68 20.90
CA PRO A 46 -2.83 -5.93 20.60
C PRO A 46 -2.03 -6.69 19.53
N VAL A 47 -1.83 -7.97 19.81
CA VAL A 47 -1.25 -8.96 18.91
C VAL A 47 -2.22 -10.12 18.94
N GLY A 48 -2.76 -10.53 17.80
CA GLY A 48 -3.80 -11.55 17.67
C GLY A 48 -3.54 -12.78 18.52
N ASP A 49 -2.50 -13.53 18.19
CA ASP A 49 -2.25 -14.81 18.82
C ASP A 49 -1.12 -14.77 19.85
N ALA A 50 0.09 -14.44 19.39
CA ALA A 50 1.31 -14.88 20.07
C ALA A 50 2.56 -14.09 19.68
N PRO A 51 3.65 -14.14 20.47
CA PRO A 51 4.91 -13.50 20.10
C PRO A 51 5.52 -14.00 18.78
N ALA A 52 5.24 -15.24 18.37
CA ALA A 52 5.71 -15.79 17.10
C ALA A 52 4.91 -17.04 16.71
N LEU A 53 4.69 -17.22 15.41
CA LEU A 53 4.20 -18.46 14.81
C LEU A 53 5.36 -19.20 14.13
N LEU A 54 5.56 -20.46 14.52
CA LEU A 54 6.71 -21.26 14.09
C LEU A 54 6.29 -22.54 13.37
N GLY A 55 7.03 -22.90 12.32
CA GLY A 55 6.92 -24.23 11.73
C GLY A 55 5.67 -24.33 10.87
N HIS A 56 4.61 -25.02 11.30
CA HIS A 56 3.33 -25.10 10.58
C HIS A 56 2.18 -24.57 11.43
N ALA A 57 2.48 -23.69 12.38
CA ALA A 57 1.44 -23.00 13.14
C ALA A 57 0.63 -22.11 12.20
N THR A 58 -0.64 -21.91 12.52
CA THR A 58 -1.57 -21.07 11.78
C THR A 58 -2.22 -20.13 12.77
N GLY A 59 -2.25 -18.84 12.44
CA GLY A 59 -2.94 -17.85 13.24
C GLY A 59 -4.45 -17.88 13.08
N GLY A 60 -5.14 -17.12 13.93
CA GLY A 60 -6.58 -16.94 13.91
C GLY A 60 -7.00 -15.77 13.01
N ASP A 61 -8.28 -15.70 12.64
CA ASP A 61 -8.81 -14.55 11.91
C ASP A 61 -9.30 -13.49 12.93
N ASP A 62 -8.46 -12.51 13.24
CA ASP A 62 -8.61 -11.60 14.36
C ASP A 62 -9.27 -10.27 14.00
N THR A 63 -9.93 -9.66 14.98
CA THR A 63 -10.40 -8.28 14.89
C THR A 63 -9.71 -7.42 15.93
N LEU A 64 -8.80 -6.57 15.48
CA LEU A 64 -7.94 -5.75 16.32
C LEU A 64 -8.30 -4.28 16.21
N THR A 65 -8.49 -3.61 17.34
CA THR A 65 -8.69 -2.16 17.39
C THR A 65 -7.72 -1.52 18.39
N ALA A 66 -6.91 -0.58 17.92
CA ALA A 66 -6.01 0.21 18.76
C ALA A 66 -6.23 1.71 18.55
N SER A 67 -6.35 2.47 19.64
CA SER A 67 -6.37 3.94 19.50
C SER A 67 -5.73 4.70 20.64
N SER A 68 -5.09 5.81 20.31
CA SER A 68 -4.27 6.59 21.26
C SER A 68 -4.20 8.08 20.91
N ILE A 69 -3.90 8.91 21.92
CA ILE A 69 -3.58 10.32 21.68
C ILE A 69 -2.12 10.56 21.29
N ASP A 70 -1.26 9.55 21.44
CA ASP A 70 0.17 9.62 21.12
C ASP A 70 0.46 8.65 19.97
N ALA A 71 0.97 7.45 20.25
CA ALA A 71 1.09 6.38 19.25
C ALA A 71 0.13 5.22 19.54
N ALA A 72 -0.35 4.56 18.49
CA ALA A 72 -1.08 3.29 18.55
C ALA A 72 -0.50 2.33 17.51
N GLU A 73 -0.48 1.06 17.85
CA GLU A 73 0.04 -0.03 17.03
C GLU A 73 -0.84 -1.26 17.23
N ALA A 74 -1.01 -2.09 16.20
CA ALA A 74 -1.65 -3.40 16.27
C ALA A 74 -1.00 -4.34 15.24
N VAL A 75 -0.90 -5.62 15.58
CA VAL A 75 -0.30 -6.66 14.73
C VAL A 75 -1.29 -7.82 14.65
N GLY A 76 -1.66 -8.21 13.43
CA GLY A 76 -2.53 -9.34 13.09
C GLY A 76 -2.42 -10.56 13.98
N ASP A 77 -1.56 -11.50 13.62
CA ASP A 77 -1.34 -12.72 14.38
C ASP A 77 -0.22 -12.58 15.41
N ALA A 78 0.95 -12.11 14.96
CA ALA A 78 2.19 -12.35 15.69
C ALA A 78 3.33 -11.42 15.32
N LEU A 79 4.24 -11.20 16.26
CA LEU A 79 5.41 -10.37 15.99
C LEU A 79 6.36 -10.98 14.95
N ALA A 80 6.28 -12.29 14.68
CA ALA A 80 7.07 -12.93 13.62
C ALA A 80 6.45 -14.26 13.14
N LEU A 81 6.44 -14.46 11.83
CA LEU A 81 6.05 -15.71 11.17
C LEU A 81 7.29 -16.38 10.57
N HIS A 82 7.60 -17.57 11.05
CA HIS A 82 8.81 -18.29 10.66
C HIS A 82 8.51 -19.66 10.03
N GLY A 83 9.26 -19.99 8.98
CA GLY A 83 9.33 -21.35 8.46
C GLY A 83 8.21 -21.68 7.50
N ARG A 84 7.11 -22.30 7.93
CA ARG A 84 5.91 -22.55 7.10
C ARG A 84 4.64 -22.13 7.84
N ALA A 85 4.82 -21.19 8.78
CA ALA A 85 3.73 -20.60 9.52
C ALA A 85 2.79 -19.87 8.55
N ARG A 86 1.56 -19.68 8.99
CA ARG A 86 0.55 -18.97 8.23
C ARG A 86 -0.12 -17.97 9.16
N GLY A 87 -0.31 -16.74 8.70
CA GLY A 87 -1.25 -15.85 9.34
C GLY A 87 -2.69 -16.24 9.01
N GLY A 88 -3.62 -15.65 9.75
CA GLY A 88 -5.06 -15.63 9.47
C GLY A 88 -5.46 -14.37 8.70
N ASP A 89 -6.74 -14.30 8.33
CA ASP A 89 -7.29 -13.15 7.59
C ASP A 89 -7.84 -12.11 8.59
N ASP A 90 -7.07 -11.07 8.86
CA ASP A 90 -7.26 -10.17 9.98
C ASP A 90 -7.99 -8.87 9.61
N HIS A 91 -8.67 -8.29 10.59
CA HIS A 91 -9.25 -6.96 10.51
C HIS A 91 -8.59 -6.03 11.53
N VAL A 92 -7.64 -5.23 11.04
CA VAL A 92 -6.78 -4.39 11.88
C VAL A 92 -7.13 -2.91 11.70
N THR A 93 -7.64 -2.27 12.76
CA THR A 93 -7.97 -0.83 12.76
C THR A 93 -7.15 -0.07 13.81
N VAL A 94 -6.30 0.85 13.35
CA VAL A 94 -5.44 1.67 14.21
C VAL A 94 -5.70 3.16 13.99
N ALA A 95 -5.99 3.88 15.08
CA ALA A 95 -6.27 5.31 15.03
C ALA A 95 -5.51 6.10 16.11
N ALA A 96 -4.63 7.01 15.72
CA ALA A 96 -3.83 7.78 16.66
C ALA A 96 -3.91 9.29 16.41
N ARG A 97 -3.70 10.13 17.43
CA ARG A 97 -3.42 11.55 17.16
C ARG A 97 -1.98 11.79 16.73
N GLY A 98 -1.02 11.04 17.25
CA GLY A 98 0.40 11.09 16.87
C GLY A 98 0.65 10.19 15.66
N HIS A 99 1.13 8.98 15.94
CA HIS A 99 1.50 7.96 14.95
C HIS A 99 0.62 6.72 15.04
N ALA A 100 0.15 6.22 13.90
CA ALA A 100 -0.60 4.98 13.80
C ALA A 100 0.19 3.98 12.96
N GLU A 101 0.30 2.74 13.42
CA GLU A 101 1.00 1.68 12.70
C GLU A 101 0.17 0.39 12.77
N ALA A 102 -0.10 -0.22 11.62
CA ALA A 102 -0.92 -1.42 11.52
C ALA A 102 -0.23 -2.45 10.61
N TYR A 103 -0.22 -3.69 11.05
CA TYR A 103 0.28 -4.85 10.31
C TYR A 103 -0.86 -5.86 10.26
N GLY A 104 -1.21 -6.33 9.07
CA GLY A 104 -2.29 -7.31 8.91
C GLY A 104 -1.90 -8.69 9.40
N ASP A 105 -0.64 -9.15 9.29
CA ASP A 105 -0.18 -10.38 9.98
C ASP A 105 0.85 -10.09 11.08
N ALA A 106 1.98 -9.47 10.70
CA ALA A 106 3.21 -9.62 11.45
C ALA A 106 4.22 -8.52 11.20
N LEU A 107 5.20 -8.35 12.10
CA LEU A 107 6.31 -7.44 11.83
C LEU A 107 7.28 -8.01 10.77
N ALA A 108 7.42 -9.33 10.71
CA ALA A 108 8.34 -9.99 9.78
C ALA A 108 7.90 -11.41 9.41
N LEU A 109 7.99 -11.71 8.12
CA LEU A 109 7.75 -13.03 7.54
C LEU A 109 9.04 -13.57 6.90
N ASP A 110 9.42 -14.82 7.23
CA ASP A 110 10.57 -15.48 6.61
C ASP A 110 10.40 -16.98 6.32
N GLY A 111 11.40 -17.53 5.65
CA GLY A 111 11.43 -18.93 5.24
C GLY A 111 10.42 -19.19 4.13
N PHE A 112 9.31 -19.82 4.47
CA PHE A 112 8.14 -20.10 3.62
C PHE A 112 6.85 -19.74 4.36
N ALA A 113 6.91 -18.74 5.26
CA ALA A 113 5.74 -18.15 5.86
C ALA A 113 4.76 -17.64 4.79
N HIS A 114 3.47 -17.61 5.10
CA HIS A 114 2.44 -17.02 4.25
C HIS A 114 1.62 -16.08 5.11
N GLY A 115 1.41 -14.85 4.66
CA GLY A 115 0.40 -13.97 5.22
C GLY A 115 -1.02 -14.41 4.85
N GLY A 116 -2.01 -13.83 5.53
CA GLY A 116 -3.44 -13.91 5.22
C GLY A 116 -3.92 -12.75 4.35
N ASP A 117 -5.20 -12.79 3.96
CA ASP A 117 -5.84 -11.73 3.17
C ASP A 117 -6.53 -10.72 4.11
N ASP A 118 -5.89 -9.60 4.36
CA ASP A 118 -6.21 -8.72 5.49
C ASP A 118 -7.05 -7.48 5.12
N LEU A 119 -7.76 -6.95 6.10
CA LEU A 119 -8.37 -5.63 6.06
C LEU A 119 -7.65 -4.70 7.03
N VAL A 120 -6.75 -3.87 6.51
CA VAL A 120 -5.88 -3.00 7.30
C VAL A 120 -6.26 -1.53 7.16
N SER A 121 -6.38 -0.84 8.29
CA SER A 121 -6.66 0.60 8.34
C SER A 121 -5.81 1.34 9.37
N ALA A 122 -5.00 2.31 8.94
CA ALA A 122 -4.20 3.16 9.83
C ALA A 122 -4.46 4.65 9.59
N THR A 123 -5.00 5.34 10.60
CA THR A 123 -5.31 6.77 10.52
C THR A 123 -4.64 7.59 11.62
N SER A 124 -4.11 8.76 11.26
CA SER A 124 -3.56 9.67 12.27
C SER A 124 -3.63 11.16 11.92
N ARG A 125 -3.01 12.02 12.76
CA ARG A 125 -2.82 13.44 12.41
C ARG A 125 -1.41 13.79 11.95
N PHE A 126 -0.39 12.99 12.29
CA PHE A 126 0.97 13.31 11.89
C PHE A 126 1.51 12.30 10.89
N GLY A 127 1.46 11.01 11.18
CA GLY A 127 1.83 10.02 10.18
C GLY A 127 1.22 8.65 10.48
N SER A 128 0.88 7.92 9.44
CA SER A 128 0.39 6.55 9.57
C SER A 128 1.16 5.61 8.64
N PHE A 129 1.36 4.39 9.11
CA PHE A 129 1.90 3.27 8.36
C PHE A 129 0.89 2.14 8.39
N ALA A 130 0.58 1.57 7.23
CA ALA A 130 -0.18 0.36 7.11
C ALA A 130 0.59 -0.60 6.19
N TYR A 131 0.71 -1.84 6.63
CA TYR A 131 1.27 -2.96 5.90
C TYR A 131 0.14 -3.99 5.85
N GLY A 132 -0.20 -4.51 4.67
CA GLY A 132 -1.16 -5.61 4.58
C GLY A 132 -0.58 -6.82 5.28
N ASP A 133 0.57 -7.36 4.90
CA ASP A 133 1.20 -8.38 5.77
C ASP A 133 2.04 -7.76 6.91
N GLY A 134 3.17 -7.17 6.54
CA GLY A 134 4.25 -6.98 7.48
C GLY A 134 5.45 -6.19 6.99
N GLN A 135 6.26 -5.68 7.91
CA GLN A 135 7.34 -4.75 7.52
C GLN A 135 8.36 -5.40 6.56
N THR A 136 8.64 -6.69 6.73
CA THR A 136 9.64 -7.39 5.91
C THR A 136 9.18 -8.79 5.52
N LEU A 137 9.27 -9.09 4.22
CA LEU A 137 9.07 -10.42 3.66
C LEU A 137 10.39 -10.90 3.04
N THR A 138 10.89 -12.03 3.52
CA THR A 138 12.21 -12.54 3.12
C THR A 138 12.18 -14.02 2.74
N ASP A 139 13.28 -14.49 2.15
CA ASP A 139 13.44 -15.88 1.69
C ASP A 139 12.40 -16.32 0.66
N HIS A 140 11.40 -17.12 1.03
CA HIS A 140 10.30 -17.57 0.17
C HIS A 140 8.96 -17.28 0.85
N ALA A 141 8.93 -16.28 1.74
CA ALA A 141 7.70 -15.76 2.31
C ALA A 141 6.73 -15.32 1.20
N ARG A 142 5.45 -15.31 1.50
CA ARG A 142 4.42 -14.80 0.60
C ARG A 142 3.48 -13.91 1.37
N GLY A 143 3.11 -12.78 0.77
CA GLY A 143 1.98 -12.01 1.23
C GLY A 143 0.65 -12.65 0.86
N GLY A 144 -0.42 -12.13 1.45
CA GLY A 144 -1.80 -12.33 1.01
C GLY A 144 -2.31 -11.16 0.17
N ASN A 145 -3.58 -11.23 -0.20
CA ASN A 145 -4.24 -10.22 -1.04
C ASN A 145 -5.05 -9.27 -0.16
N ASP A 146 -4.52 -8.08 0.08
CA ASP A 146 -4.94 -7.22 1.15
C ASP A 146 -5.83 -6.07 0.69
N THR A 147 -6.66 -5.59 1.61
CA THR A 147 -7.36 -4.32 1.49
C THR A 147 -6.75 -3.33 2.47
N VAL A 148 -5.86 -2.48 1.97
CA VAL A 148 -5.09 -1.53 2.78
C VAL A 148 -5.64 -0.12 2.62
N SER A 149 -5.88 0.54 3.75
CA SER A 149 -6.32 1.92 3.78
C SER A 149 -5.65 2.74 4.87
N GLY A 150 -5.59 4.04 4.67
CA GLY A 150 -5.15 4.94 5.72
C GLY A 150 -5.16 6.40 5.31
N GLY A 151 -4.86 7.24 6.28
CA GLY A 151 -4.82 8.68 6.06
C GLY A 151 -4.23 9.44 7.23
N ALA A 152 -3.58 10.56 6.92
CA ALA A 152 -2.99 11.44 7.91
C ALA A 152 -3.06 12.91 7.49
N ASP A 153 -3.09 13.83 8.47
CA ASP A 153 -3.06 15.27 8.13
C ASP A 153 -1.70 15.69 7.47
N LEU A 154 -0.62 14.90 7.60
CA LEU A 154 0.67 15.14 6.92
C LEU A 154 1.02 14.07 5.87
N THR A 155 1.25 12.82 6.28
CA THR A 155 1.63 11.73 5.35
C THR A 155 1.14 10.38 5.87
N ALA A 156 0.35 9.68 5.08
CA ALA A 156 0.16 8.24 5.21
C ALA A 156 1.10 7.50 4.25
N THR A 157 1.72 6.43 4.72
CA THR A 157 2.46 5.49 3.87
C THR A 157 1.78 4.13 3.97
N LEU A 158 1.31 3.63 2.83
CA LEU A 158 0.56 2.38 2.72
C LEU A 158 1.34 1.43 1.83
N TYR A 159 1.46 0.19 2.28
CA TYR A 159 2.03 -0.94 1.55
C TYR A 159 0.94 -2.00 1.49
N GLY A 160 0.66 -2.54 0.30
CA GLY A 160 -0.19 -3.72 0.18
C GLY A 160 0.46 -4.90 0.90
N ASP A 161 1.74 -5.22 0.65
CA ASP A 161 2.44 -6.18 1.52
C ASP A 161 3.26 -5.48 2.64
N GLY A 162 4.42 -4.91 2.28
CA GLY A 162 5.51 -4.73 3.22
C GLY A 162 6.62 -3.79 2.77
N GLU A 163 7.36 -3.20 3.70
CA GLU A 163 8.40 -2.21 3.34
C GLU A 163 9.51 -2.81 2.46
N THR A 164 9.83 -4.09 2.62
CA THR A 164 10.90 -4.75 1.85
C THR A 164 10.58 -6.20 1.57
N LEU A 165 10.62 -6.55 0.28
CA LEU A 165 10.55 -7.91 -0.23
C LEU A 165 11.92 -8.32 -0.77
N SER A 166 12.44 -9.48 -0.33
CA SER A 166 13.77 -9.95 -0.74
C SER A 166 13.86 -11.48 -0.90
N GLY A 167 14.95 -11.96 -1.50
CA GLY A 167 15.12 -13.37 -1.82
C GLY A 167 14.22 -13.83 -2.97
N GLN A 168 13.23 -14.65 -2.67
CA GLN A 168 12.16 -15.15 -3.54
C GLN A 168 10.79 -14.88 -2.90
N ALA A 169 10.70 -13.87 -2.04
CA ALA A 169 9.43 -13.39 -1.51
C ALA A 169 8.47 -13.02 -2.64
N ARG A 170 7.17 -13.08 -2.37
CA ARG A 170 6.13 -12.69 -3.32
C ARG A 170 5.09 -11.88 -2.60
N GLY A 171 4.68 -10.76 -3.20
CA GLY A 171 3.49 -10.07 -2.79
C GLY A 171 2.20 -10.77 -3.21
N GLY A 172 1.08 -10.25 -2.73
CA GLY A 172 -0.27 -10.55 -3.22
C GLY A 172 -0.82 -9.48 -4.15
N ASP A 173 -2.06 -9.69 -4.61
CA ASP A 173 -2.76 -8.74 -5.47
C ASP A 173 -3.67 -7.86 -4.60
N ASP A 174 -3.27 -6.61 -4.38
CA ASP A 174 -3.78 -5.77 -3.30
C ASP A 174 -4.74 -4.68 -3.77
N PHE A 175 -5.57 -4.22 -2.84
CA PHE A 175 -6.36 -3.01 -2.99
C PHE A 175 -5.90 -1.95 -1.99
N VAL A 176 -5.12 -0.97 -2.48
CA VAL A 176 -4.52 0.06 -1.64
C VAL A 176 -5.16 1.42 -1.92
N ARG A 177 -5.68 2.08 -0.88
CA ARG A 177 -6.35 3.38 -1.05
C ARG A 177 -6.16 4.32 0.14
N THR A 178 -5.86 5.58 -0.15
CA THR A 178 -5.92 6.64 0.87
C THR A 178 -7.35 7.08 1.20
N ASP A 179 -7.65 7.32 2.48
CA ASP A 179 -8.90 7.93 2.95
C ASP A 179 -8.75 9.42 3.31
N SER A 180 -7.55 9.98 3.09
CA SER A 180 -7.23 11.38 3.35
C SER A 180 -8.16 12.29 2.56
N SER A 181 -9.04 12.98 3.28
CA SER A 181 -10.03 13.89 2.67
C SER A 181 -9.75 15.38 2.88
N PHE A 182 -8.65 15.82 3.53
CA PHE A 182 -8.56 17.23 3.96
C PHE A 182 -7.20 17.96 4.21
N THR A 183 -7.29 19.27 3.92
CA THR A 183 -6.73 20.53 4.50
C THR A 183 -5.29 21.00 4.26
N PHE A 184 -4.24 20.19 4.32
CA PHE A 184 -2.85 20.73 4.38
C PHE A 184 -1.90 20.30 3.26
N GLY A 185 -2.40 19.63 2.21
CA GLY A 185 -1.56 19.19 1.08
C GLY A 185 -0.66 18.02 1.43
N SER A 186 -1.19 17.06 2.20
CA SER A 186 -0.53 15.77 2.44
C SER A 186 -0.16 15.11 1.11
N GLY A 187 1.04 14.55 1.08
CA GLY A 187 1.53 13.71 0.00
C GLY A 187 1.54 12.29 0.53
N ASP A 188 0.42 11.59 0.39
CA ASP A 188 0.34 10.19 0.79
C ASP A 188 1.15 9.35 -0.20
N VAL A 189 1.73 8.26 0.28
CA VAL A 189 2.55 7.36 -0.54
C VAL A 189 1.96 5.98 -0.47
N LEU A 190 1.61 5.44 -1.63
CA LEU A 190 1.03 4.11 -1.79
C LEU A 190 2.00 3.27 -2.60
N PHE A 191 2.24 2.06 -2.13
CA PHE A 191 2.90 0.97 -2.82
C PHE A 191 1.90 -0.16 -2.91
N GLY A 192 1.75 -0.79 -4.08
CA GLY A 192 0.99 -2.04 -4.17
C GLY A 192 1.72 -3.09 -3.36
N ASP A 193 2.97 -3.42 -3.63
CA ASP A 193 3.71 -4.29 -2.70
C ASP A 193 4.47 -3.50 -1.62
N GLY A 194 5.55 -2.81 -1.99
CA GLY A 194 6.61 -2.53 -1.04
C GLY A 194 7.64 -1.51 -1.48
N ARG A 195 8.26 -0.79 -0.53
CA ARG A 195 9.24 0.25 -0.87
C ARG A 195 10.41 -0.29 -1.70
N LEU A 196 10.84 -1.52 -1.43
CA LEU A 196 12.00 -2.13 -2.08
C LEU A 196 11.78 -3.62 -2.36
N LEU A 197 11.82 -3.99 -3.64
CA LEU A 197 11.83 -5.38 -4.10
C LEU A 197 13.22 -5.72 -4.63
N THR A 198 13.83 -6.77 -4.09
CA THR A 198 15.22 -7.17 -4.43
C THR A 198 15.36 -8.65 -4.77
N ASP A 199 16.55 -9.05 -5.24
CA ASP A 199 16.91 -10.43 -5.59
C ASP A 199 16.02 -11.05 -6.67
N ARG A 200 15.03 -11.86 -6.30
CA ARG A 200 14.02 -12.46 -7.18
C ARG A 200 12.62 -12.31 -6.57
N ALA A 201 12.45 -11.29 -5.72
CA ALA A 201 11.15 -10.89 -5.23
C ALA A 201 10.21 -10.61 -6.40
N ARG A 202 8.91 -10.78 -6.18
CA ARG A 202 7.89 -10.52 -7.19
C ARG A 202 6.77 -9.73 -6.53
N GLY A 203 6.34 -8.68 -7.21
CA GLY A 203 5.08 -8.04 -6.88
C GLY A 203 3.87 -8.85 -7.33
N GLY A 204 2.69 -8.42 -6.89
CA GLY A 204 1.39 -8.83 -7.41
C GLY A 204 0.77 -7.82 -8.38
N ASP A 205 -0.45 -8.11 -8.83
CA ASP A 205 -1.20 -7.24 -9.75
C ASP A 205 -2.17 -6.35 -8.95
N ASP A 206 -1.76 -5.12 -8.66
CA ASP A 206 -2.39 -4.29 -7.64
C ASP A 206 -3.43 -3.31 -8.19
N THR A 207 -4.34 -2.88 -7.31
CA THR A 207 -5.26 -1.77 -7.58
C THR A 207 -5.05 -0.65 -6.58
N LEU A 208 -4.47 0.45 -7.05
CA LEU A 208 -4.20 1.63 -6.24
C LEU A 208 -5.20 2.75 -6.56
N SER A 209 -5.72 3.39 -5.52
CA SER A 209 -6.55 4.58 -5.65
C SER A 209 -5.94 5.75 -4.88
N GLY A 210 -5.59 6.79 -5.63
CA GLY A 210 -5.02 8.03 -5.14
C GLY A 210 -6.01 8.88 -4.34
N ALA A 211 -5.66 10.16 -4.20
CA ALA A 211 -6.29 11.05 -3.25
C ALA A 211 -7.81 11.22 -3.48
N ALA A 212 -8.58 11.40 -2.41
CA ALA A 212 -10.04 11.54 -2.48
C ALA A 212 -10.52 13.01 -2.61
N GLY A 213 -9.61 13.99 -2.67
CA GLY A 213 -9.94 15.42 -2.55
C GLY A 213 -9.17 16.32 -3.53
N PRO A 214 -9.77 17.39 -4.07
CA PRO A 214 -9.27 18.15 -5.23
C PRO A 214 -7.97 18.93 -4.99
N THR A 215 -7.46 18.93 -3.75
CA THR A 215 -6.21 19.60 -3.37
C THR A 215 -5.20 18.64 -2.75
N ALA A 216 -5.55 17.37 -2.61
CA ALA A 216 -4.68 16.36 -2.07
C ALA A 216 -3.77 15.83 -3.18
N LYS A 217 -2.70 15.15 -2.76
CA LYS A 217 -1.71 14.56 -3.66
C LYS A 217 -1.38 13.18 -3.13
N ALA A 218 -1.29 12.23 -4.01
CA ALA A 218 -0.73 10.93 -3.73
C ALA A 218 0.43 10.64 -4.68
N THR A 219 1.42 9.93 -4.15
CA THR A 219 2.43 9.24 -4.96
C THR A 219 2.06 7.77 -4.95
N LEU A 220 1.81 7.21 -6.13
CA LEU A 220 1.46 5.80 -6.30
C LEU A 220 2.61 5.11 -7.02
N TYR A 221 3.02 3.98 -6.48
CA TYR A 221 3.88 3.01 -7.11
C TYR A 221 3.07 1.74 -7.25
N GLY A 222 2.86 1.23 -8.46
CA GLY A 222 2.14 -0.03 -8.64
C GLY A 222 2.79 -1.13 -7.81
N ASP A 223 4.10 -1.35 -7.93
CA ASP A 223 4.80 -2.25 -7.01
C ASP A 223 5.61 -1.50 -5.93
N ALA A 224 6.58 -0.69 -6.35
CA ALA A 224 7.72 -0.35 -5.49
C ALA A 224 8.39 0.99 -5.75
N GLU A 225 9.10 1.54 -4.76
CA GLU A 225 9.99 2.69 -5.06
C GLU A 225 11.18 2.22 -5.92
N THR A 226 11.67 1.01 -5.67
CA THR A 226 12.83 0.44 -6.36
C THR A 226 12.66 -1.06 -6.62
N LEU A 227 12.79 -1.44 -7.89
CA LEU A 227 12.96 -2.81 -8.34
C LEU A 227 14.45 -3.08 -8.60
N ALA A 228 15.05 -4.01 -7.84
CA ALA A 228 16.48 -4.31 -7.89
C ALA A 228 16.78 -5.79 -8.16
N GLY A 229 17.98 -6.06 -8.68
CA GLY A 229 18.44 -7.42 -8.98
C GLY A 229 17.67 -8.09 -10.13
N HIS A 230 16.86 -9.09 -9.83
CA HIS A 230 15.92 -9.76 -10.73
C HIS A 230 14.50 -9.73 -10.15
N ALA A 231 14.17 -8.66 -9.43
CA ALA A 231 12.80 -8.38 -9.02
C ALA A 231 11.88 -8.21 -10.24
N HIS A 232 10.61 -8.55 -10.08
CA HIS A 232 9.59 -8.38 -11.12
C HIS A 232 8.41 -7.63 -10.51
N GLY A 233 7.97 -6.58 -11.16
CA GLY A 233 6.66 -5.99 -10.91
C GLY A 233 5.52 -6.78 -11.54
N GLY A 234 4.28 -6.45 -11.16
CA GLY A 234 3.02 -6.96 -11.70
C GLY A 234 2.32 -6.00 -12.66
N ASP A 235 1.12 -6.39 -13.11
CA ASP A 235 0.31 -5.61 -14.05
C ASP A 235 -0.73 -4.77 -13.26
N ASP A 236 -0.43 -3.50 -13.01
CA ASP A 236 -1.17 -2.71 -12.01
C ASP A 236 -2.30 -1.85 -12.58
N VAL A 237 -3.25 -1.49 -11.71
CA VAL A 237 -4.33 -0.54 -12.00
C VAL A 237 -4.22 0.67 -11.06
N LEU A 238 -3.76 1.80 -11.62
CA LEU A 238 -3.59 3.05 -10.87
C LEU A 238 -4.71 4.03 -11.21
N ILE A 239 -5.53 4.36 -10.21
CA ILE A 239 -6.63 5.30 -10.31
C ILE A 239 -6.20 6.62 -9.67
N GLY A 240 -6.04 7.67 -10.47
CA GLY A 240 -5.57 8.99 -9.96
C GLY A 240 -6.49 9.54 -8.87
N GLY A 241 -7.81 9.53 -9.12
CA GLY A 241 -8.77 10.20 -8.24
C GLY A 241 -8.70 11.73 -8.40
N PRO A 242 -9.41 12.51 -7.56
CA PRO A 242 -9.29 13.97 -7.56
C PRO A 242 -7.98 14.43 -6.91
N GLY A 243 -7.24 15.34 -7.56
CA GLY A 243 -6.05 15.91 -6.96
C GLY A 243 -4.96 16.25 -7.98
N SER A 244 -3.72 16.11 -7.53
CA SER A 244 -2.57 16.16 -8.43
C SER A 244 -1.61 15.05 -8.03
N ASP A 245 -1.79 13.91 -8.67
CA ASP A 245 -1.14 12.67 -8.30
C ASP A 245 0.11 12.41 -9.15
N THR A 246 1.06 11.70 -8.57
CA THR A 246 2.29 11.25 -9.24
C THR A 246 2.27 9.74 -9.25
N MET A 247 2.23 9.15 -10.44
CA MET A 247 2.04 7.72 -10.63
C MET A 247 3.24 7.10 -11.35
N TYR A 248 3.68 5.97 -10.82
CA TYR A 248 4.63 5.06 -11.41
C TYR A 248 3.89 3.75 -11.62
N GLY A 249 3.87 3.27 -12.87
CA GLY A 249 3.26 2.00 -13.25
C GLY A 249 3.78 0.89 -12.36
N ASP A 250 5.11 0.77 -12.27
CA ASP A 250 5.77 -0.18 -11.37
C ASP A 250 6.59 0.54 -10.30
N ALA A 251 7.57 1.35 -10.74
CA ALA A 251 8.61 1.87 -9.85
C ALA A 251 9.35 3.12 -10.33
N ALA A 252 9.77 3.94 -9.37
CA ALA A 252 10.64 5.09 -9.66
C ALA A 252 12.04 4.69 -10.15
N VAL A 253 12.56 3.56 -9.68
CA VAL A 253 13.88 3.07 -10.04
C VAL A 253 13.81 1.58 -10.41
N VAL A 254 14.03 1.29 -11.69
CA VAL A 254 14.18 -0.08 -12.18
C VAL A 254 15.66 -0.33 -12.50
N GLU A 255 16.33 -1.14 -11.68
CA GLU A 255 17.74 -1.48 -11.88
C GLU A 255 17.95 -2.49 -13.03
N PRO A 256 19.16 -2.56 -13.62
CA PRO A 256 19.45 -3.54 -14.67
C PRO A 256 19.22 -4.98 -14.21
N GLY A 257 18.25 -5.65 -14.86
CA GLY A 257 17.92 -7.04 -14.60
C GLY A 257 16.58 -7.24 -13.89
N ALA A 258 16.00 -6.16 -13.36
CA ALA A 258 14.61 -6.13 -12.92
C ALA A 258 13.66 -5.98 -14.12
N HIS A 259 12.40 -6.31 -13.89
CA HIS A 259 11.35 -6.34 -14.91
C HIS A 259 10.09 -5.64 -14.40
N THR A 260 9.42 -4.96 -15.31
CA THR A 260 8.15 -4.27 -15.11
C THR A 260 6.99 -5.04 -15.75
N GLY A 261 5.77 -4.84 -15.28
CA GLY A 261 4.52 -5.31 -15.85
C GLY A 261 3.82 -4.25 -16.71
N ALA A 262 2.58 -4.55 -17.11
CA ALA A 262 1.80 -3.80 -18.09
C ALA A 262 0.62 -3.09 -17.45
N ASP A 263 0.80 -1.79 -17.19
CA ASP A 263 -0.08 -1.09 -16.26
C ASP A 263 -1.24 -0.37 -16.93
N ARG A 264 -2.25 -0.07 -16.14
CA ARG A 264 -3.44 0.69 -16.54
C ARG A 264 -3.62 1.89 -15.63
N PHE A 265 -3.47 3.07 -16.21
CA PHE A 265 -3.75 4.34 -15.56
C PHE A 265 -5.19 4.79 -15.88
N VAL A 266 -6.00 4.98 -14.85
CA VAL A 266 -7.43 5.24 -14.97
C VAL A 266 -7.76 6.66 -14.52
N PHE A 267 -8.36 7.43 -15.43
CA PHE A 267 -8.78 8.80 -15.18
C PHE A 267 -10.26 8.98 -15.43
N ALA A 268 -10.88 9.84 -14.62
CA ALA A 268 -12.27 10.27 -14.77
C ALA A 268 -12.35 11.80 -14.71
N PRO A 269 -13.39 12.42 -15.29
CA PRO A 269 -13.57 13.87 -15.22
C PRO A 269 -13.57 14.40 -13.78
N GLY A 270 -12.85 15.50 -13.55
CA GLY A 270 -12.61 16.08 -12.23
C GLY A 270 -11.46 15.43 -11.45
N GLY A 271 -10.54 14.77 -12.16
CA GLY A 271 -9.31 14.17 -11.62
C GLY A 271 -8.22 15.20 -11.31
N GLY A 272 -8.17 16.32 -12.02
CA GLY A 272 -7.19 17.38 -11.76
C GLY A 272 -5.91 17.25 -12.58
N HIS A 273 -4.74 17.39 -11.95
CA HIS A 273 -3.46 17.56 -12.64
C HIS A 273 -2.46 16.45 -12.30
N ASP A 274 -2.46 15.40 -13.10
CA ASP A 274 -1.74 14.17 -12.79
C ASP A 274 -0.48 14.00 -13.64
N GLN A 275 0.46 13.22 -13.12
CA GLN A 275 1.73 12.92 -13.75
C GLN A 275 1.96 11.42 -13.77
N ILE A 276 2.23 10.87 -14.95
CA ILE A 276 2.74 9.50 -15.10
C ILE A 276 4.22 9.60 -15.43
N MET A 277 5.03 8.93 -14.61
CA MET A 277 6.48 9.16 -14.57
C MET A 277 7.28 8.17 -15.41
N ASP A 278 6.74 6.99 -15.69
CA ASP A 278 7.44 5.85 -16.28
C ASP A 278 6.68 5.14 -17.42
N PHE A 279 5.59 5.73 -17.91
CA PHE A 279 4.74 5.17 -18.97
C PHE A 279 5.55 4.55 -20.13
N GLN A 280 5.21 3.31 -20.49
CA GLN A 280 5.85 2.51 -21.52
C GLN A 280 4.91 2.33 -22.73
N PRO A 281 5.06 3.11 -23.82
CA PRO A 281 4.21 2.98 -25.01
C PRO A 281 4.28 1.57 -25.62
N GLY A 282 3.11 1.00 -25.92
CA GLY A 282 2.93 -0.35 -26.45
C GLY A 282 2.84 -1.43 -25.38
N GLN A 283 3.03 -1.10 -24.11
CA GLN A 283 2.89 -1.98 -22.95
C GLN A 283 1.74 -1.49 -22.08
N ASP A 284 1.86 -0.27 -21.55
CA ASP A 284 0.90 0.32 -20.63
C ASP A 284 -0.29 0.95 -21.36
N ARG A 285 -1.36 1.25 -20.61
CA ARG A 285 -2.57 1.87 -21.14
C ARG A 285 -3.10 2.98 -20.26
N ILE A 286 -3.62 4.01 -20.91
CA ILE A 286 -4.35 5.10 -20.26
C ILE A 286 -5.83 4.99 -20.62
N GLU A 287 -6.67 4.89 -19.61
CA GLU A 287 -8.13 4.87 -19.76
C GLU A 287 -8.71 6.26 -19.56
N LEU A 288 -9.44 6.72 -20.57
CA LEU A 288 -10.04 8.05 -20.65
C LEU A 288 -11.57 7.98 -20.78
N ASP A 289 -12.16 6.93 -20.23
CA ASP A 289 -13.61 6.75 -20.19
C ASP A 289 -14.27 7.94 -19.45
N GLY A 290 -15.38 8.44 -19.99
CA GLY A 290 -16.10 9.58 -19.42
C GLY A 290 -15.71 10.96 -19.98
N PHE A 291 -14.57 11.11 -20.66
CA PHE A 291 -14.19 12.36 -21.33
C PHE A 291 -14.88 12.59 -22.70
N GLY A 292 -15.67 11.62 -23.18
CA GLY A 292 -16.33 11.70 -24.49
C GLY A 292 -15.37 11.58 -25.69
N LEU A 293 -14.18 11.03 -25.45
CA LEU A 293 -13.18 10.70 -26.46
C LEU A 293 -13.38 9.24 -26.88
N HIS A 294 -13.37 8.98 -28.19
CA HIS A 294 -13.60 7.66 -28.79
C HIS A 294 -12.43 7.20 -29.68
N SER A 295 -11.38 8.02 -29.83
CA SER A 295 -10.25 7.72 -30.70
C SER A 295 -9.06 8.64 -30.46
N LEU A 296 -7.86 8.18 -30.84
CA LEU A 296 -6.65 8.99 -30.86
C LEU A 296 -6.80 10.24 -31.75
N GLY A 297 -7.63 10.20 -32.80
CA GLY A 297 -7.87 11.36 -33.65
C GLY A 297 -8.60 12.51 -32.94
N GLN A 298 -9.38 12.22 -31.89
CA GLN A 298 -10.03 13.21 -31.05
C GLN A 298 -9.12 13.68 -29.91
N LEU A 299 -8.22 12.81 -29.41
CA LEU A 299 -7.27 13.14 -28.37
C LEU A 299 -6.05 13.93 -28.90
N ALA A 300 -5.57 13.64 -30.11
CA ALA A 300 -4.35 14.26 -30.65
C ALA A 300 -4.36 15.80 -30.69
N PRO A 301 -5.48 16.50 -30.98
CA PRO A 301 -5.55 17.95 -30.86
C PRO A 301 -5.42 18.51 -29.43
N LEU A 302 -5.60 17.65 -28.41
CA LEU A 302 -5.47 17.98 -26.99
C LEU A 302 -4.07 17.69 -26.43
N MET A 303 -3.23 17.00 -27.22
CA MET A 303 -1.85 16.69 -26.86
C MET A 303 -0.92 17.86 -27.20
N HIS A 304 -0.05 18.23 -26.25
CA HIS A 304 0.97 19.24 -26.49
C HIS A 304 2.32 18.84 -25.86
N ASP A 305 3.37 18.85 -26.68
CA ASP A 305 4.72 18.58 -26.21
C ASP A 305 5.27 19.78 -25.41
N THR A 306 5.86 19.48 -24.27
CA THR A 306 6.59 20.42 -23.41
C THR A 306 8.03 19.97 -23.24
N ALA A 307 8.82 20.70 -22.44
CA ALA A 307 10.17 20.27 -22.08
C ALA A 307 10.17 19.07 -21.10
N ALA A 308 9.10 18.87 -20.34
CA ALA A 308 8.98 17.78 -19.37
C ALA A 308 8.45 16.49 -20.00
N GLY A 309 7.61 16.60 -21.01
CA GLY A 309 6.94 15.48 -21.67
C GLY A 309 5.73 15.95 -22.48
N VAL A 310 4.86 15.02 -22.83
CA VAL A 310 3.62 15.31 -23.55
C VAL A 310 2.48 15.46 -22.55
N VAL A 311 1.73 16.55 -22.70
CA VAL A 311 0.59 16.86 -21.87
C VAL A 311 -0.71 16.59 -22.63
N LEU A 312 -1.64 15.89 -22.00
CA LEU A 312 -3.00 15.64 -22.48
C LEU A 312 -3.94 16.60 -21.74
N ALA A 313 -4.31 17.71 -22.38
CA ALA A 313 -5.24 18.69 -21.81
C ALA A 313 -6.68 18.27 -22.09
N LEU A 314 -7.23 17.39 -21.25
CA LEU A 314 -8.51 16.72 -21.47
C LEU A 314 -9.70 17.69 -21.38
N ASP A 315 -9.66 18.59 -20.40
CA ASP A 315 -10.58 19.73 -20.33
C ASP A 315 -9.99 20.95 -19.58
N ALA A 316 -10.84 21.79 -18.98
CA ALA A 316 -10.40 22.99 -18.27
C ALA A 316 -9.82 22.70 -16.87
N GLN A 317 -10.08 21.52 -16.31
CA GLN A 317 -9.67 21.10 -14.96
C GLN A 317 -8.78 19.86 -15.00
N ASP A 318 -8.87 19.04 -16.06
CA ASP A 318 -8.18 17.76 -16.16
C ASP A 318 -6.99 17.81 -17.14
N GLU A 319 -5.81 17.49 -16.63
CA GLU A 319 -4.55 17.42 -17.37
C GLU A 319 -3.72 16.21 -16.92
N ILE A 320 -3.17 15.47 -17.88
CA ILE A 320 -2.22 14.38 -17.60
C ILE A 320 -0.90 14.68 -18.30
N LEU A 321 0.20 14.70 -17.56
CA LEU A 321 1.55 14.79 -18.11
C LEU A 321 2.20 13.40 -18.15
N LEU A 322 2.60 12.96 -19.34
CA LEU A 322 3.44 11.77 -19.52
C LEU A 322 4.91 12.22 -19.62
N HIS A 323 5.68 12.00 -18.56
CA HIS A 323 7.06 12.48 -18.47
C HIS A 323 7.97 11.81 -19.48
N GLY A 324 8.92 12.57 -20.04
CA GLY A 324 9.95 12.07 -20.94
C GLY A 324 9.46 11.60 -22.32
N LEU A 325 8.15 11.64 -22.58
CA LEU A 325 7.54 11.24 -23.84
C LEU A 325 7.12 12.43 -24.70
N HIS A 326 6.94 12.17 -25.99
CA HIS A 326 6.38 13.08 -26.97
C HIS A 326 5.15 12.48 -27.64
N ALA A 327 4.24 13.33 -28.11
CA ALA A 327 2.97 12.91 -28.72
C ALA A 327 3.15 11.92 -29.90
N ASN A 328 4.26 12.01 -30.63
CA ASN A 328 4.54 11.13 -31.77
C ASN A 328 5.02 9.71 -31.38
N GLN A 329 5.26 9.46 -30.10
CA GLN A 329 5.59 8.13 -29.56
C GLN A 329 4.34 7.35 -29.15
N LEU A 330 3.19 8.01 -29.09
CA LEU A 330 1.92 7.44 -28.66
C LEU A 330 1.11 6.95 -29.87
N SER A 331 0.34 5.90 -29.63
CA SER A 331 -0.44 5.16 -30.60
C SER A 331 -1.85 4.91 -30.07
N ALA A 332 -2.75 4.42 -30.93
CA ALA A 332 -4.10 4.09 -30.49
C ALA A 332 -4.15 2.87 -29.55
N GLY A 333 -3.06 2.08 -29.45
CA GLY A 333 -2.97 0.94 -28.55
C GLY A 333 -2.75 1.34 -27.09
N ASP A 334 -2.21 2.54 -26.87
CA ASP A 334 -1.84 3.08 -25.55
C ASP A 334 -3.05 3.68 -24.81
N PHE A 335 -4.22 3.71 -25.45
CA PHE A 335 -5.42 4.33 -24.90
C PHE A 335 -6.61 3.38 -24.93
N LEU A 336 -7.38 3.44 -23.85
CA LEU A 336 -8.73 2.89 -23.76
C LEU A 336 -9.72 4.07 -23.81
N PHE A 337 -10.69 3.96 -24.71
CA PHE A 337 -11.71 4.98 -24.96
C PHE A 337 -13.11 4.38 -24.75
N GLY A 338 -14.02 5.18 -24.19
CA GLY A 338 -15.43 4.83 -24.00
C GLY A 338 -16.33 5.11 -25.19
#